data_AF-H2LWF4-F1
#
_entry.id   AF-H2LWF4-F1
#
_cell.length_a   1.000
_cell.length_b   1.000
_cell.length_c   1.000
_cell.angle_alpha   90.00
_cell.angle_beta   90.00
_cell.angle_gamma   90.00
#
_symmetry.space_group_name_H-M   'P 1'
#
loop_
_entity.id
_entity.type
_entity.pdbx_description
1 polymer ?
#
loop_
_entity_poly.entity_id
_entity_poly.type
_entity_poly.pdbx_seq_one_letter_code
_entity_poly.pdbx_strand_id
1 'polypeptide(L)'
;MMEQKRKDNGVAAMAVCYEKFDPAAYLQYNYTPPRADFERKDSIVPWKLACLHRAFTEDVSGELLVDIGSGPTLYQVLSGCEVFNKVLLTDFLDVNRQELKRWLRDEGGCNLDWT
;
A
#
# COMPACT_ATOMS: atom_id res chain seq x y z
N MET A 1 11.96 -21.71 22.93
CA MET A 1 13.32 -21.24 22.53
C MET A 1 13.62 -21.51 21.05
N MET A 2 13.46 -22.73 20.53
CA MET A 2 13.76 -23.04 19.11
C MET A 2 12.81 -22.36 18.11
N GLU A 3 11.53 -22.21 18.45
CA GLU A 3 10.54 -21.58 17.58
C GLU A 3 10.74 -20.07 17.44
N GLN A 4 11.10 -19.39 18.53
CA GLN A 4 11.46 -17.98 18.51
C GLN A 4 12.70 -17.75 17.64
N LYS A 5 13.74 -18.56 17.81
CA LYS A 5 14.96 -18.49 17.01
C LYS A 5 14.70 -18.72 15.51
N ARG A 6 13.73 -19.58 15.16
CA ARG A 6 13.30 -19.78 13.76
C ARG A 6 12.57 -18.55 13.21
N LYS A 7 11.70 -17.91 14.00
CA LYS A 7 11.01 -16.67 13.63
C LYS A 7 12.01 -15.52 13.44
N ASP A 8 12.95 -15.36 14.37
CA ASP A 8 13.99 -14.32 14.32
C ASP A 8 14.88 -14.49 13.07
N ASN A 9 15.25 -15.73 12.73
CA ASN A 9 15.98 -16.03 11.51
C ASN A 9 15.16 -15.70 10.24
N GLY A 10 13.85 -15.93 10.26
CA GLY A 10 12.94 -15.58 9.17
C GLY A 10 12.82 -14.07 8.96
N VAL A 11 12.70 -13.30 10.04
CA VAL A 11 12.64 -11.83 9.99
C VAL A 11 13.96 -11.27 9.46
N ALA A 12 15.11 -11.78 9.93
CA ALA A 12 16.41 -11.35 9.45
C ALA A 12 16.61 -11.65 7.95
N ALA A 13 16.20 -12.83 7.48
CA ALA A 13 16.25 -13.18 6.06
C ALA A 13 15.35 -12.25 5.21
N MET A 14 14.14 -11.94 5.70
CA MET A 14 13.23 -11.02 5.03
C MET A 14 13.82 -9.60 4.95
N ALA A 15 14.42 -9.10 6.04
CA ALA A 15 15.08 -7.80 6.07
C ALA A 15 16.17 -7.69 5.00
N VAL A 16 16.98 -8.73 4.81
CA VAL A 16 18.01 -8.77 3.76
C VAL A 16 17.38 -8.77 2.36
N CYS A 17 16.30 -9.50 2.14
CA CYS A 17 15.60 -9.52 0.84
C CYS A 17 15.05 -8.13 0.44
N TYR A 18 14.58 -7.36 1.42
CA TYR A 18 13.97 -6.05 1.18
C TYR A 18 14.93 -4.87 1.33
N GLU A 19 16.20 -5.09 1.68
CA GLU A 19 17.20 -4.02 1.87
C GLU A 19 17.36 -3.12 0.63
N LYS A 20 17.24 -3.71 -0.57
CA LYS A 20 17.39 -3.00 -1.85
C LYS A 20 16.06 -2.66 -2.51
N PHE A 21 14.97 -2.70 -1.76
CA PHE A 21 13.66 -2.34 -2.29
C PHE A 21 13.66 -0.88 -2.73
N ASP A 22 13.25 -0.65 -3.98
CA ASP A 22 13.09 0.69 -4.56
C ASP A 22 11.58 0.99 -4.73
N PRO A 23 11.02 1.91 -3.94
CA PRO A 23 9.63 2.31 -4.04
C PRO A 23 9.24 2.84 -5.43
N ALA A 24 10.10 3.62 -6.08
CA ALA A 24 9.81 4.21 -7.37
C ALA A 24 9.74 3.14 -8.46
N ALA A 25 10.70 2.21 -8.48
CA ALA A 25 10.69 1.07 -9.38
C ALA A 25 9.48 0.16 -9.14
N TYR A 26 9.10 -0.06 -7.87
CA TYR A 26 7.90 -0.83 -7.52
C TYR A 26 6.61 -0.17 -8.02
N LEU A 27 6.49 1.15 -7.84
CA LEU A 27 5.34 1.93 -8.30
C LEU A 27 5.24 1.91 -9.83
N GLN A 28 6.35 2.22 -10.51
CA GLN A 28 6.42 2.18 -11.97
C GLN A 28 6.08 0.80 -12.52
N TYR A 29 6.52 -0.27 -11.88
CA TYR A 29 6.26 -1.61 -12.40
C TYR A 29 4.80 -2.04 -12.25
N ASN A 30 4.13 -1.68 -11.16
CA ASN A 30 2.81 -2.21 -10.81
C ASN A 30 1.64 -1.25 -11.08
N TYR A 31 1.88 0.05 -10.96
CA TYR A 31 0.84 1.08 -10.93
C TYR A 31 0.90 2.03 -12.14
N THR A 32 1.63 1.66 -13.19
CA THR A 32 1.51 2.30 -14.51
C THR A 32 1.02 1.31 -15.58
N PRO A 33 0.57 1.80 -16.75
CA PRO A 33 0.31 0.93 -17.88
C PRO A 33 1.55 0.10 -18.24
N PRO A 34 1.36 -1.17 -18.66
CA PRO A 34 0.09 -1.82 -18.95
C PRO A 34 -0.56 -2.51 -17.74
N ARG A 35 0.00 -2.46 -16.52
CA ARG A 35 -0.56 -3.20 -15.38
C ARG A 35 -1.73 -2.47 -14.73
N ALA A 36 -1.55 -1.19 -14.46
CA ALA A 36 -2.61 -0.30 -14.00
C ALA A 36 -3.13 0.51 -15.18
N ASP A 37 -3.87 -0.18 -16.04
CA ASP A 37 -4.65 0.45 -17.10
C ASP A 37 -6.13 0.43 -16.68
N PHE A 38 -6.73 1.60 -16.52
CA PHE A 38 -8.13 1.74 -16.12
C PHE A 38 -9.11 1.59 -17.29
N GLU A 39 -8.63 1.74 -18.53
CA GLU A 39 -9.45 1.59 -19.74
C GLU A 39 -9.55 0.12 -20.16
N ARG A 40 -8.56 -0.69 -19.79
CA ARG A 40 -8.52 -2.11 -20.13
C ARG A 40 -9.42 -2.96 -19.22
N LYS A 41 -10.40 -3.64 -19.82
CA LYS A 41 -11.43 -4.42 -19.10
C LYS A 41 -10.92 -5.63 -18.32
N ASP A 42 -9.78 -6.21 -18.70
CA ASP A 42 -9.14 -7.34 -18.00
C ASP A 42 -8.08 -6.88 -16.99
N SER A 43 -7.93 -5.58 -16.77
CA SER A 43 -7.05 -5.02 -15.74
C SER A 43 -7.55 -5.38 -14.35
N ILE A 44 -6.62 -5.82 -13.50
CA ILE A 44 -6.94 -6.19 -12.12
C ILE A 44 -7.17 -4.97 -11.23
N VAL A 45 -6.65 -3.80 -11.61
CA VAL A 45 -6.68 -2.59 -10.77
C VAL A 45 -8.10 -2.06 -10.58
N PRO A 46 -8.92 -1.85 -11.62
CA PRO A 46 -10.33 -1.45 -11.45
C PRO A 46 -11.13 -2.43 -10.61
N TRP A 47 -10.91 -3.75 -10.80
CA TRP A 47 -11.58 -4.77 -10.00
C TRP A 47 -11.20 -4.69 -8.52
N LYS A 48 -9.91 -4.52 -8.22
CA LYS A 48 -9.41 -4.40 -6.85
C LYS A 48 -10.02 -3.18 -6.15
N LEU A 49 -10.07 -2.03 -6.84
CA LEU A 49 -10.67 -0.81 -6.32
C LEU A 49 -12.18 -0.96 -6.09
N ALA A 50 -12.90 -1.60 -7.01
CA ALA A 50 -14.33 -1.85 -6.84
C ALA A 50 -14.64 -2.78 -5.66
N CYS A 51 -13.78 -3.76 -5.37
CA CYS A 51 -13.91 -4.60 -4.19
C CYS A 51 -13.69 -3.82 -2.89
N LEU A 52 -12.63 -3.01 -2.83
CA LEU A 52 -12.35 -2.16 -1.65
C LEU A 52 -13.46 -1.14 -1.42
N HIS A 53 -13.91 -0.48 -2.49
CA HIS A 53 -15.00 0.48 -2.40
C HIS A 53 -16.26 -0.13 -1.79
N ARG A 54 -16.73 -1.27 -2.34
CA ARG A 54 -17.91 -1.97 -1.81
C ARG A 54 -17.73 -2.40 -0.35
N ALA A 55 -16.56 -2.96 -0.01
CA ALA A 55 -16.30 -3.40 1.36
C ALA A 55 -16.42 -2.24 2.36
N PHE A 56 -15.85 -1.08 2.03
CA PHE A 56 -15.91 0.09 2.90
C PHE A 56 -17.29 0.76 2.93
N THR A 57 -18.04 0.77 1.83
CA THR A 57 -19.34 1.46 1.79
C THR A 57 -20.51 0.61 2.28
N GLU A 58 -20.43 -0.71 2.19
CA GLU A 58 -21.55 -1.61 2.51
C GLU A 58 -21.41 -2.28 3.88
N ASP A 59 -20.21 -2.76 4.23
CA ASP A 59 -20.06 -3.74 5.32
C ASP A 59 -19.16 -3.28 6.48
N VAL A 60 -18.27 -2.32 6.26
CA VAL A 60 -17.16 -2.03 7.19
C VAL A 60 -17.15 -0.56 7.62
N SER A 61 -17.28 -0.31 8.91
CA SER A 61 -17.16 1.03 9.50
C SER A 61 -16.47 1.00 10.87
N GLY A 62 -15.99 2.16 11.32
CA GLY A 62 -15.37 2.30 12.63
C GLY A 62 -14.62 3.62 12.80
N GLU A 63 -13.96 3.78 13.95
CA GLU A 63 -13.19 5.00 14.25
C GLU A 63 -11.79 4.98 13.62
N LEU A 64 -11.13 3.82 13.62
CA LEU A 64 -9.73 3.66 13.25
C LEU A 64 -9.54 2.51 12.26
N LEU A 65 -8.96 2.81 11.10
CA LEU A 65 -8.45 1.83 10.14
C LEU A 65 -6.93 1.74 10.25
N VAL A 66 -6.39 0.53 10.35
CA VAL A 66 -4.95 0.27 10.34
C VAL A 66 -4.61 -0.59 9.12
N ASP A 67 -3.87 0.00 8.18
CA ASP A 67 -3.36 -0.70 7.01
C ASP A 67 -1.98 -1.29 7.32
N ILE A 68 -1.82 -2.59 7.04
CA ILE A 68 -0.64 -3.37 7.42
C ILE A 68 0.16 -3.71 6.18
N GLY A 69 1.36 -3.15 6.07
CA GLY A 69 2.21 -3.33 4.88
C GLY A 69 1.70 -2.50 3.71
N SER A 70 1.44 -1.21 3.98
CA SER A 70 0.95 -0.24 3.00
C SER A 70 1.87 -0.10 1.79
N GLY A 71 3.15 -0.43 1.92
CA GLY A 71 4.14 -0.11 0.90
C GLY A 71 4.20 1.39 0.63
N PRO A 72 4.57 1.79 -0.59
CA PRO A 72 4.51 3.19 -1.01
C PRO A 72 3.18 3.55 -1.68
N THR A 73 2.06 2.89 -1.33
CA THR A 73 0.76 3.04 -2.00
C THR A 73 -0.35 3.50 -1.06
N LEU A 74 -1.39 4.12 -1.63
CA LEU A 74 -2.55 4.68 -0.92
C LEU A 74 -3.88 4.20 -1.47
N TYR A 75 -3.93 3.66 -2.69
CA TYR A 75 -5.17 3.26 -3.35
C TYR A 75 -6.05 2.35 -2.46
N GLN A 76 -5.42 1.52 -1.62
CA GLN A 76 -6.10 0.54 -0.79
C GLN A 76 -6.94 1.14 0.35
N VAL A 77 -6.64 2.36 0.78
CA VAL A 77 -7.36 3.04 1.86
C VAL A 77 -8.31 4.13 1.37
N LEU A 78 -8.28 4.48 0.08
CA LEU A 78 -9.01 5.64 -0.46
C LEU A 78 -10.50 5.64 -0.13
N SER A 79 -11.19 4.52 -0.37
CA SER A 79 -12.63 4.41 -0.03
C SER A 79 -12.88 4.31 1.47
N GLY A 80 -11.90 3.85 2.26
CA GLY A 80 -12.01 3.79 3.72
C GLY A 80 -11.94 5.17 4.37
N CYS A 81 -11.27 6.15 3.74
CA CYS A 81 -11.18 7.52 4.26
C CYS A 81 -12.55 8.21 4.40
N GLU A 82 -13.57 7.79 3.66
CA GLU A 82 -14.94 8.33 3.76
C GLU A 82 -15.70 7.81 4.99
N VAL A 83 -15.22 6.72 5.59
CA VAL A 83 -15.94 5.97 6.64
C VAL A 83 -15.20 5.98 7.97
N PHE A 84 -13.87 6.05 7.93
CA PHE A 84 -13.02 6.03 9.11
C PHE A 84 -12.47 7.41 9.44
N ASN A 85 -12.62 7.84 10.70
CA ASN A 85 -12.12 9.13 11.18
C ASN A 85 -10.58 9.19 11.21
N LYS A 86 -9.92 8.03 11.35
CA LYS A 86 -8.47 7.94 11.41
C LYS A 86 -7.98 6.74 10.61
N VAL A 87 -6.97 6.98 9.76
CA VAL A 87 -6.28 5.94 9.00
C VAL A 87 -4.81 5.93 9.41
N LEU A 88 -4.30 4.75 9.79
CA LEU A 88 -2.90 4.52 10.10
C LEU A 88 -2.28 3.60 9.03
N LEU A 89 -1.34 4.14 8.28
CA LEU A 89 -0.55 3.40 7.31
C LEU A 89 0.72 2.88 7.99
N THR A 90 1.03 1.62 7.80
CA THR A 90 2.20 0.98 8.41
C THR A 90 3.00 0.24 7.35
N ASP A 91 4.32 0.34 7.41
CA ASP A 91 5.20 -0.44 6.55
C ASP A 91 6.51 -0.75 7.25
N PHE A 92 7.09 -1.91 6.93
CA PHE A 92 8.36 -2.35 7.48
C PHE A 92 9.51 -1.44 7.03
N LEU A 93 9.48 -0.99 5.78
CA LEU A 93 10.57 -0.24 5.17
C LEU A 93 10.42 1.26 5.37
N ASP A 94 11.47 1.88 5.90
CA ASP A 94 11.53 3.32 6.11
C ASP A 94 11.34 4.10 4.81
N VAL A 95 11.88 3.58 3.69
CA VAL A 95 11.76 4.21 2.37
C VAL A 95 10.30 4.29 1.90
N ASN A 96 9.49 3.26 2.13
CA ASN A 96 8.06 3.27 1.81
C ASN A 96 7.31 4.31 2.66
N ARG A 97 7.58 4.31 3.98
CA ARG A 97 6.97 5.31 4.88
C ARG A 97 7.38 6.74 4.53
N GLN A 98 8.57 6.95 3.96
CA GLN A 98 8.99 8.25 3.47
C GLN A 98 8.21 8.65 2.20
N GLU A 99 8.01 7.76 1.24
CA GLU A 99 7.17 8.05 0.06
C GLU A 99 5.74 8.43 0.45
N LEU A 100 5.11 7.68 1.37
CA LEU A 100 3.78 8.03 1.88
C LEU A 100 3.75 9.43 2.52
N LYS A 101 4.79 9.79 3.27
CA LYS A 101 4.92 11.13 3.86
C LYS A 101 5.13 12.22 2.81
N ARG A 102 5.86 11.95 1.72
CA ARG A 102 6.03 12.90 0.62
C ARG A 102 4.72 13.15 -0.10
N TRP A 103 3.96 12.09 -0.36
CA TRP A 103 2.61 12.19 -0.93
C TRP A 103 1.70 13.05 -0.04
N LEU A 104 1.68 12.80 1.28
CA LEU A 104 0.87 13.57 2.23
C LEU A 104 1.27 15.06 2.33
N ARG A 105 2.50 15.41 1.94
CA ARG A 105 2.99 16.80 1.94
C ARG A 105 2.84 17.49 0.59
N ASP A 106 2.24 16.84 -0.39
CA ASP A 106 2.12 17.32 -1.77
C ASP A 106 3.48 17.75 -2.36
N GLU A 107 4.54 17.01 -1.99
CA GLU A 107 5.86 17.21 -2.58
C GLU A 107 5.83 16.68 -4.02
N GLY A 108 5.66 17.61 -4.97
CA GLY A 108 5.48 17.32 -6.39
C GLY A 108 6.43 16.24 -6.93
N GLY A 109 5.87 15.27 -7.66
CA GLY A 109 6.59 14.12 -8.24
C GLY A 109 6.23 12.76 -7.63
N CYS A 110 5.49 12.71 -6.52
CA CYS A 110 5.17 11.47 -5.80
C CYS A 110 3.81 10.85 -6.16
N ASN A 111 3.21 11.18 -7.30
CA ASN A 111 1.83 10.82 -7.66
C ASN A 111 1.65 9.51 -8.45
N LEU A 112 2.66 8.64 -8.49
CA LEU A 112 2.63 7.46 -9.36
C LEU A 112 1.50 6.45 -9.06
N ASP A 113 0.94 6.44 -7.86
CA ASP A 113 -0.20 5.56 -7.49
C ASP A 113 -1.58 6.18 -7.81
N TRP A 114 -1.68 7.50 -8.04
CA TRP A 114 -2.96 8.18 -8.26
C TRP A 114 -2.89 9.48 -9.11
N THR A 115 -2.31 9.41 -10.30
CA THR A 115 -2.51 10.40 -11.39
C THR A 115 -2.86 9.75 -12.70
#